data_AF-A0A955WSW2-F1
#
_entry.id   AF-A0A955WSW2-F1
#
_cell.length_a   1.000
_cell.length_b   1.000
_cell.length_c   1.000
_cell.angle_alpha   90.00
_cell.angle_beta   90.00
_cell.angle_gamma   90.00
#
_symmetry.space_group_name_H-M   'P 1'
#
loop_
_entity.id
_entity.type
_entity.pdbx_description
1 polymer ?
#
loop_
_entity_poly.entity_id
_entity_poly.type
_entity_poly.pdbx_seq_one_letter_code
_entity_poly.pdbx_strand_id
1 'polypeptide(L)' 'MEHPGEITFVDEDAGTERARPAAEVPASVAFVTVDGATVPVVRVVSRMRGPQRVIRSYGPEGQLLSTTLQAPPPRRR' A
#
# COMPACT_ATOMS: atom_id res chain seq x y z
N MET A 1 7.54 -17.50 -2.01
CA MET A 1 6.17 -17.22 -1.53
C MET A 1 5.42 -16.61 -2.69
N GLU A 2 4.31 -17.20 -3.09
CA GLU A 2 3.49 -16.69 -4.19
C GLU A 2 2.40 -15.78 -3.63
N HIS A 3 2.08 -14.70 -4.34
CA HIS A 3 1.04 -13.77 -3.91
C HIS A 3 -0.34 -14.39 -4.18
N PRO A 4 -1.35 -14.20 -3.31
CA PRO A 4 -2.70 -14.78 -3.45
C PRO A 4 -3.53 -14.33 -4.67
N GLY A 5 -2.95 -13.60 -5.62
CA GLY A 5 -3.63 -13.22 -6.86
C GLY A 5 -3.65 -11.71 -7.09
N GLU A 6 -4.44 -10.98 -6.30
CA GLU A 6 -4.71 -9.56 -6.56
C GLU A 6 -4.42 -8.66 -5.34
N ILE A 7 -4.22 -7.38 -5.65
CA ILE A 7 -4.07 -6.29 -4.68
C ILE A 7 -5.16 -5.26 -4.98
N THR A 8 -5.96 -4.94 -3.97
CA THR A 8 -6.98 -3.91 -4.04
C THR A 8 -6.38 -2.56 -3.64
N PHE A 9 -6.35 -1.61 -4.58
CA PHE A 9 -5.94 -0.23 -4.33
C PHE A 9 -7.16 0.64 -4.06
N VAL A 10 -7.22 1.25 -2.88
CA VAL A 10 -8.28 2.15 -2.44
C VAL A 10 -7.72 3.56 -2.34
N ASP A 11 -8.32 4.49 -3.05
CA ASP A 11 -8.12 5.93 -2.86
C ASP A 11 -9.31 6.46 -2.07
N GLU A 12 -9.11 6.75 -0.78
CA GLU A 12 -10.19 7.20 0.10
C GLU A 12 -10.63 8.63 -0.21
N ASP A 13 -9.76 9.47 -0.80
CA ASP A 13 -10.13 10.84 -1.15
C ASP A 13 -11.00 10.86 -2.41
N ALA A 14 -10.66 10.01 -3.39
CA ALA A 14 -11.44 9.88 -4.62
C ALA A 14 -12.64 8.93 -4.49
N GLY A 15 -12.71 8.14 -3.40
CA GLY A 15 -13.71 7.10 -3.21
C GLY A 15 -13.63 5.99 -4.27
N THR A 16 -12.42 5.73 -4.80
CA THR A 16 -12.23 4.76 -5.88
C THR A 16 -11.48 3.53 -5.40
N GLU A 17 -11.88 2.38 -5.95
CA GLU A 17 -11.25 1.09 -5.69
C GLU A 17 -10.88 0.42 -7.01
N ARG A 18 -9.67 -0.13 -7.09
CA ARG A 18 -9.17 -0.85 -8.26
C ARG A 18 -8.39 -2.08 -7.83
N ALA A 19 -8.84 -3.25 -8.24
CA ALA A 19 -8.06 -4.47 -8.14
C ALA A 19 -6.99 -4.50 -9.24
N ARG A 20 -5.80 -5.00 -8.92
CA ARG A 20 -4.76 -5.32 -9.90
C ARG A 20 -4.14 -6.67 -9.57
N PRO A 21 -3.74 -7.46 -10.59
CA PRO A 21 -2.95 -8.66 -10.36
C PRO A 21 -1.65 -8.29 -9.66
N ALA A 22 -1.31 -9.01 -8.59
CA ALA A 22 -0.09 -8.77 -7.83
C ALA A 22 1.18 -9.02 -8.66
N ALA A 23 1.08 -9.88 -9.69
CA ALA A 23 2.14 -10.12 -10.66
C ALA A 23 2.47 -8.88 -11.51
N GLU A 24 1.54 -7.93 -11.66
CA GLU A 24 1.77 -6.67 -12.37
C GLU A 24 2.31 -5.55 -11.46
N VAL A 25 2.45 -5.83 -10.17
CA VAL A 25 2.86 -4.87 -9.15
C VAL A 25 4.30 -5.20 -8.73
N PRO A 26 5.19 -4.21 -8.53
CA PRO A 26 6.54 -4.48 -8.04
C PRO A 26 6.53 -5.28 -6.73
N ALA A 27 7.46 -6.22 -6.59
CA ALA A 27 7.54 -7.09 -5.41
C ALA A 27 7.63 -6.30 -4.09
N SER A 28 8.28 -5.14 -4.10
CA SER A 28 8.37 -4.22 -2.94
C SER A 28 7.03 -3.62 -2.50
N VAL A 29 6.00 -3.72 -3.33
CA VAL A 29 4.62 -3.27 -3.02
C VAL A 29 3.73 -4.49 -2.76
N ALA A 30 3.94 -5.58 -3.48
CA ALA A 30 3.19 -6.82 -3.33
C ALA A 30 3.51 -7.58 -2.02
N PHE A 31 4.68 -7.35 -1.43
CA PHE A 31 5.09 -8.01 -0.20
C PHE A 31 5.72 -7.03 0.79
N VAL A 32 5.52 -7.29 2.09
CA VAL A 32 6.18 -6.58 3.19
C VAL A 32 6.83 -7.59 4.11
N THR A 33 8.05 -7.32 4.57
CA THR A 33 8.70 -8.12 5.60
C THR A 33 8.36 -7.56 6.98
N VAL A 34 7.70 -8.37 7.81
CA VAL A 34 7.35 -8.06 9.20
C VAL A 34 7.97 -9.14 10.08
N ASP A 35 8.79 -8.77 11.06
CA ASP A 35 9.46 -9.70 11.99
C ASP A 35 10.20 -10.86 11.30
N GLY A 36 10.79 -10.60 10.13
CA GLY A 36 11.51 -11.58 9.32
C GLY A 36 10.62 -12.49 8.46
N ALA A 37 9.30 -12.42 8.61
CA ALA A 37 8.34 -13.08 7.74
C ALA A 37 7.95 -12.19 6.56
N THR A 38 7.95 -12.74 5.35
CA THR A 38 7.40 -12.06 4.18
C THR A 38 5.89 -12.25 4.19
N VAL A 39 5.12 -11.17 4.09
CA VAL A 39 3.65 -11.20 4.12
C VAL A 39 3.13 -10.54 2.84
N PRO A 40 2.20 -11.19 2.10
CA PRO A 40 1.60 -10.60 0.92
C PRO A 40 0.70 -9.42 1.28
N VAL A 41 0.64 -8.43 0.40
CA VAL A 41 -0.21 -7.24 0.53
C VAL A 41 -1.45 -7.42 -0.33
N VAL A 42 -2.62 -7.58 0.28
CA VAL A 42 -3.86 -7.73 -0.49
C VAL A 42 -4.62 -6.43 -0.65
N ARG A 43 -4.31 -5.41 0.16
CA ARG A 43 -4.98 -4.11 0.09
C ARG A 43 -4.02 -2.97 0.36
N VAL A 44 -4.06 -1.95 -0.48
CA VAL A 44 -3.32 -0.70 -0.32
C VAL A 44 -4.33 0.44 -0.25
N VAL A 45 -4.35 1.16 0.87
CA VAL A 45 -5.23 2.31 1.07
C VAL A 45 -4.38 3.57 1.06
N SER A 46 -4.77 4.55 0.24
CA SER A 46 -4.11 5.85 0.20
C SER A 46 -5.10 6.96 0.49
N ARG A 47 -4.66 7.95 1.27
CA ARG A 47 -5.42 9.17 1.54
C ARG A 47 -4.52 10.40 1.70
N MET A 48 -5.04 11.58 1.48
CA MET A 48 -4.38 12.85 1.72
C MET A 48 -4.63 13.30 3.16
N ARG A 49 -3.56 13.79 3.80
CA ARG A 49 -3.60 14.44 5.10
C ARG A 49 -2.91 15.80 4.94
N GLY A 50 -3.71 16.79 4.53
CA GLY A 50 -3.17 18.10 4.12
C GLY A 50 -2.24 17.95 2.92
N PRO A 51 -0.97 18.40 3.00
CA PRO A 51 -0.03 18.25 1.89
C PRO A 51 0.55 16.84 1.76
N GLN A 52 0.39 15.96 2.74
CA GLN A 52 1.03 14.64 2.78
C GLN A 52 0.09 13.56 2.25
N ARG A 53 0.61 12.59 1.49
CA ARG A 53 -0.11 11.35 1.18
C ARG A 53 0.27 10.27 2.19
N VAL A 54 -0.73 9.67 2.82
CA VAL A 54 -0.59 8.53 3.72
C VAL A 54 -0.97 7.28 2.95
N ILE A 55 -0.06 6.32 2.85
CA ILE A 55 -0.29 5.03 2.19
C ILE A 55 -0.17 3.93 3.25
N ARG A 56 -1.16 3.04 3.30
CA ARG A 56 -1.23 1.93 4.25
C ARG A 56 -1.39 0.63 3.49
N SER A 57 -0.54 -0.35 3.80
CA SER A 57 -0.59 -1.68 3.19
C SER A 57 -1.11 -2.68 4.21
N TYR A 58 -2.03 -3.55 3.77
CA TYR A 58 -2.71 -4.52 4.61
C TYR A 58 -2.52 -5.94 4.09
N GLY A 59 -2.41 -6.88 5.03
CA GLY A 59 -2.30 -8.30 4.75
C GLY A 59 -3.66 -8.99 4.59
N PRO A 60 -3.66 -10.30 4.29
CA PRO A 60 -4.87 -11.09 4.04
C PRO A 60 -5.87 -11.11 5.19
N GLU A 61 -5.40 -10.96 6.43
CA GLU A 61 -6.23 -10.96 7.64
C GLU A 61 -6.72 -9.55 8.00
N GLY A 62 -6.50 -8.57 7.11
CA GLY A 62 -6.80 -7.16 7.35
C GLY A 62 -5.83 -6.47 8.31
N GLN A 63 -4.74 -7.14 8.70
CA GLN A 63 -3.71 -6.55 9.55
C GLN A 63 -2.93 -5.46 8.80
N LEU A 64 -2.58 -4.38 9.49
CA LEU A 64 -1.72 -3.33 8.93
C LEU A 64 -0.27 -3.84 8.89
N LEU A 65 0.32 -3.90 7.71
CA LEU A 65 1.70 -4.36 7.50
C LEU A 65 2.70 -3.20 7.41
N SER A 66 2.30 -2.09 6.78
CA SER A 66 3.18 -0.94 6.58
C SER A 66 2.39 0.36 6.46
N THR A 67 3.01 1.46 6.90
CA THR A 67 2.53 2.83 6.65
C THR A 67 3.67 3.65 6.05
N THR A 68 3.42 4.23 4.88
CA THR A 68 4.34 5.15 4.20
C THR A 68 3.75 6.55 4.18
N LEU A 69 4.56 7.54 4.55
CA LEU A 69 4.21 8.95 4.46
C LEU A 69 4.98 9.59 3.31
N GLN A 70 4.27 10.06 2.29
CA GLN A 70 4.85 10.83 1.20
C GLN A 70 4.56 12.32 1.45
N ALA A 71 5.58 13.07 1.81
CA ALA A 71 5.52 14.52 1.90
C ALA A 71 6.01 15.15 0.59
N PRO A 72 5.48 16.32 0.20
CA PRO A 72 6.03 17.06 -0.92
C PRO A 72 7.48 17.46 -0.60
N PRO A 73 8.34 17.61 -1.61
CA PRO A 73 9.70 18.08 -1.38
C PRO A 73 9.68 19.41 -0.62
N PRO A 74 10.63 19.66 0.29
CA PRO A 74 10.71 20.93 0.98
C PRO A 74 10.82 22.05 -0.05
N ARG A 75 9.96 23.06 0.05
CA ARG A 75 10.07 24.27 -0.78
C ARG A 75 11.41 24.92 -0.44
N ARG A 76 12.40 24.81 -1.34
CA ARG A 76 13.63 25.61 -1.24
C ARG A 76 13.20 27.09 -1.31
N ARG A 77 13.46 27.82 -0.23
CA ARG A 77 13.36 29.29 -0.18
C ARG A 77 14.67 29.89 -0.66
#